data_AF-A0A2V5P136-F1
#
_entry.id   AF-A0A2V5P136-F1
#
_cell.length_a   1.000
_cell.length_b   1.000
_cell.length_c   1.000
_cell.angle_alpha   90.00
_cell.angle_beta   90.00
_cell.angle_gamma   90.00
#
_symmetry.space_group_name_H-M   'P 1'
#
loop_
_entity.id
_entity.type
_entity.pdbx_description
1 polymer ?
#
loop_
_entity_poly.entity_id
_entity_poly.type
_entity_poly.pdbx_seq_one_letter_code
_entity_poly.pdbx_strand_id
1 'polypeptide(L)'
;GYTTNQLPQFLADATNAVNALLSHHPCQDYRSYFNAFAIKVASNESGSDHLNGPTYRDTYFNSSYDPFSDLLITIPPNDEDTNYNHGQGKIDALLQTFMTNCHLPILLVNDTVYGGSDGFDKTAITALGNSSFEILTHETGHVLANLGDEYTYAYPGFPETEEPNTTTNTNPNSIKWKSWISTTNIPTPPTAEFSTVVGLFEGAHYHSNGWYRPKLNCAMGNFSSPFCDVCSEALVLSFYQRLRPVDGFVPASTNLSMTNTQALNFSLTLLQPPSNHLSVQWLTNGISVPGATNAAFALLPQSLPNGTNHVSVVVHDNTPLVRNDPTNLLTQTLTWTVNVSLPQLRLDSPLWLTGGKFVFRVTGTAPQGLAILSSTNFSTWTSLATTSLVSGQCWFTNTAAAGSPKKFFRAQTPP
;
A
#
# COMPACT_ATOMS: atom_id res chain seq x y z
N GLY A 1 -11.21 -22.59 24.08
CA GLY A 1 -10.81 -23.76 24.88
C GLY A 1 -10.14 -24.85 24.08
N TYR A 2 -8.85 -24.73 23.72
CA TYR A 2 -8.07 -25.87 23.23
C TYR A 2 -7.19 -26.37 24.37
N THR A 3 -7.32 -27.63 24.77
CA THR A 3 -6.41 -28.25 25.74
C THR A 3 -5.02 -28.48 25.14
N THR A 4 -4.01 -28.78 25.96
CA THR A 4 -2.64 -29.06 25.49
C THR A 4 -2.58 -30.10 24.36
N ASN A 5 -3.42 -31.14 24.44
CA ASN A 5 -3.47 -32.21 23.43
C ASN A 5 -4.20 -31.80 22.14
N GLN A 6 -4.92 -30.67 22.14
CA GLN A 6 -5.63 -30.11 20.98
C GLN A 6 -4.86 -28.98 20.29
N LEU A 7 -3.68 -28.58 20.80
CA LEU A 7 -2.86 -27.54 20.15
C LEU A 7 -2.39 -27.87 18.72
N PRO A 8 -2.22 -29.14 18.30
CA PRO A 8 -2.05 -29.48 16.89
C PRO A 8 -3.30 -29.15 16.06
N GLN A 9 -4.50 -29.43 16.59
CA GLN A 9 -5.76 -29.12 15.94
C GLN A 9 -5.97 -27.61 15.81
N PHE A 10 -5.69 -26.84 16.86
CA PHE A 10 -5.69 -25.37 16.81
C PHE A 10 -4.86 -24.81 15.65
N LEU A 11 -3.67 -25.37 15.39
CA LEU A 11 -2.84 -24.89 14.28
C LEU A 11 -3.49 -25.19 12.91
N ALA A 12 -4.14 -26.34 12.76
CA ALA A 12 -4.89 -26.67 11.55
C ALA A 12 -6.08 -25.72 11.37
N ASP A 13 -6.84 -25.46 12.45
CA ASP A 13 -7.99 -24.55 12.44
C ASP A 13 -7.57 -23.11 12.14
N ALA A 14 -6.48 -22.63 12.76
CA ALA A 14 -5.89 -21.32 12.47
C ALA A 14 -5.45 -21.19 11.01
N THR A 15 -4.84 -22.24 10.46
CA THR A 15 -4.44 -22.28 9.05
C THR A 15 -5.66 -22.21 8.13
N ASN A 16 -6.72 -22.95 8.44
CA ASN A 16 -7.96 -22.96 7.67
C ASN A 16 -8.68 -21.60 7.75
N ALA A 17 -8.77 -21.01 8.93
CA ALA A 17 -9.37 -19.70 9.15
C ALA A 17 -8.67 -18.60 8.33
N VAL A 18 -7.34 -18.54 8.40
CA VAL A 18 -6.55 -17.58 7.60
C VAL A 18 -6.71 -17.85 6.11
N ASN A 19 -6.70 -19.11 5.67
CA ASN A 19 -6.89 -19.42 4.26
C ASN A 19 -8.27 -19.02 3.75
N ALA A 20 -9.32 -19.21 4.55
CA ALA A 20 -10.67 -18.81 4.22
C ALA A 20 -10.81 -17.28 4.20
N LEU A 21 -10.28 -16.55 5.18
CA LEU A 21 -10.28 -15.08 5.14
C LEU A 21 -9.59 -14.56 3.87
N LEU A 22 -8.42 -15.12 3.56
CA LEU A 22 -7.62 -14.75 2.39
C LEU A 22 -8.11 -15.37 1.07
N SER A 23 -9.27 -16.04 1.06
CA SER A 23 -9.97 -16.47 -0.16
C SER A 23 -11.14 -15.57 -0.53
N HIS A 24 -11.46 -14.57 0.30
CA HIS A 24 -12.53 -13.62 0.03
C HIS A 24 -11.97 -12.28 -0.46
N HIS A 25 -12.68 -11.67 -1.40
CA HIS A 25 -12.42 -10.31 -1.85
C HIS A 25 -12.68 -9.30 -0.72
N PRO A 26 -11.85 -8.25 -0.51
CA PRO A 26 -10.61 -7.92 -1.23
C PRO A 26 -9.34 -8.57 -0.63
N CYS A 27 -9.41 -9.27 0.50
CA CYS A 27 -8.24 -9.89 1.13
C CYS A 27 -7.48 -10.85 0.19
N GLN A 28 -8.20 -11.57 -0.68
CA GLN A 28 -7.63 -12.41 -1.73
C GLN A 28 -6.78 -11.60 -2.72
N ASP A 29 -7.25 -10.42 -3.12
CA ASP A 29 -6.58 -9.55 -4.09
C ASP A 29 -5.29 -8.96 -3.54
N TYR A 30 -5.21 -8.85 -2.22
CA TYR A 30 -4.06 -8.32 -1.49
C TYR A 30 -3.37 -9.40 -0.66
N ARG A 31 -3.48 -10.67 -1.05
CA ARG A 31 -2.93 -11.78 -0.25
C ARG A 31 -1.44 -11.63 0.08
N SER A 32 -0.66 -10.98 -0.79
CA SER A 32 0.76 -10.68 -0.57
C SER A 32 1.04 -9.67 0.56
N TYR A 33 0.01 -9.00 1.08
CA TYR A 33 0.12 -7.99 2.13
C TYR A 33 -0.05 -8.57 3.54
N PHE A 34 -0.43 -9.85 3.64
CA PHE A 34 -0.73 -10.50 4.90
C PHE A 34 0.39 -11.45 5.32
N ASN A 35 0.84 -11.30 6.56
CA ASN A 35 1.57 -12.33 7.29
C ASN A 35 0.67 -12.84 8.42
N ALA A 36 0.63 -14.16 8.63
CA ALA A 36 -0.18 -14.78 9.67
C ALA A 36 0.70 -15.61 10.61
N PHE A 37 0.44 -15.49 11.91
CA PHE A 37 1.18 -16.17 12.97
C PHE A 37 0.18 -16.74 13.98
N ALA A 38 0.44 -17.95 14.48
CA ALA A 38 -0.41 -18.60 15.46
C ALA A 38 0.25 -18.57 16.84
N ILE A 39 -0.42 -17.95 17.83
CA ILE A 39 -0.01 -18.00 19.24
C ILE A 39 -0.80 -19.12 19.92
N LYS A 40 -0.10 -20.18 20.34
CA LYS A 40 -0.73 -21.36 20.94
C LYS A 40 -0.83 -21.19 22.45
N VAL A 41 -2.04 -21.26 22.98
CA VAL A 41 -2.29 -21.22 24.42
C VAL A 41 -3.23 -22.35 24.81
N ALA A 42 -2.85 -23.12 25.82
CA ALA A 42 -3.66 -24.21 26.32
C ALA A 42 -4.69 -23.69 27.35
N SER A 43 -5.92 -24.16 27.22
CA SER A 43 -6.98 -24.09 28.23
C SER A 43 -6.97 -25.35 29.11
N ASN A 44 -7.53 -25.24 30.32
CA ASN A 44 -7.74 -26.40 31.19
C ASN A 44 -8.86 -27.30 30.66
N GLU A 45 -9.91 -26.71 30.10
CA GLU A 45 -11.03 -27.43 29.48
C GLU A 45 -11.20 -27.12 27.97
N SER A 46 -11.83 -28.06 27.28
CA SER A 46 -12.23 -27.91 25.87
C SER A 46 -13.58 -27.21 25.76
N GLY A 47 -13.77 -26.36 24.76
CA GLY A 47 -15.03 -25.66 24.51
C GLY A 47 -15.00 -24.16 24.86
N SER A 48 -16.20 -23.64 25.13
CA SER A 48 -16.51 -22.29 25.59
C SER A 48 -17.69 -22.34 26.59
N ASP A 49 -17.95 -21.24 27.29
CA ASP A 49 -19.15 -21.11 28.12
C ASP A 49 -20.39 -20.91 27.25
N HIS A 50 -21.48 -21.61 27.57
CA HIS A 50 -22.81 -21.44 26.96
C HIS A 50 -23.78 -21.01 28.05
N LEU A 51 -24.29 -19.79 27.99
CA LEU A 51 -25.17 -19.25 29.03
C LEU A 51 -26.64 -19.66 28.84
N ASN A 52 -27.03 -19.97 27.60
CA ASN A 52 -28.32 -20.57 27.28
C ASN A 52 -28.28 -22.09 27.56
N GLY A 53 -28.70 -22.50 28.75
CA GLY A 53 -28.50 -23.87 29.22
C GLY A 53 -27.11 -24.01 29.86
N PRO A 54 -26.88 -23.33 31.00
CA PRO A 54 -25.57 -22.93 31.48
C PRO A 54 -24.57 -24.08 31.53
N THR A 55 -23.56 -23.99 30.67
CA THR A 55 -22.37 -24.85 30.67
C THR A 55 -21.16 -23.95 30.79
N TYR A 56 -20.34 -24.17 31.82
CA TYR A 56 -19.13 -23.39 32.04
C TYR A 56 -17.89 -24.26 31.82
N ARG A 57 -16.84 -23.66 31.27
CA ARG A 57 -15.57 -24.27 30.87
C ARG A 57 -14.43 -23.37 31.35
N ASP A 58 -13.49 -23.95 32.10
CA ASP A 58 -12.26 -23.27 32.48
C ASP A 58 -11.33 -23.10 31.27
N THR A 59 -11.43 -21.94 30.61
CA THR A 59 -10.68 -21.63 29.39
C THR A 59 -9.79 -20.42 29.56
N TYR A 60 -8.65 -20.38 28.84
CA TYR A 60 -7.65 -19.33 29.03
C TYR A 60 -8.18 -17.91 28.82
N PHE A 61 -9.09 -17.69 27.87
CA PHE A 61 -9.64 -16.37 27.55
C PHE A 61 -11.06 -16.12 28.09
N ASN A 62 -11.64 -17.06 28.84
CA ASN A 62 -13.02 -16.99 29.35
C ASN A 62 -14.04 -16.60 28.28
N SER A 63 -13.97 -17.22 27.09
CA SER A 63 -14.96 -16.94 26.05
C SER A 63 -16.34 -17.48 26.46
N SER A 64 -17.39 -16.71 26.15
CA SER A 64 -18.77 -17.07 26.48
C SER A 64 -19.71 -16.68 25.35
N TYR A 65 -20.64 -17.57 25.02
CA TYR A 65 -21.82 -17.24 24.26
C TYR A 65 -22.79 -16.41 25.10
N ASP A 66 -23.62 -15.59 24.45
CA ASP A 66 -24.61 -14.75 25.13
C ASP A 66 -25.76 -15.59 25.78
N PRO A 67 -26.52 -15.02 26.73
CA PRO A 67 -27.57 -15.76 27.45
C PRO A 67 -28.89 -15.93 26.68
N PHE A 68 -29.08 -15.22 25.57
CA PHE A 68 -30.28 -15.24 24.75
C PHE A 68 -30.15 -16.15 23.53
N SER A 69 -28.93 -16.32 23.01
CA SER A 69 -28.60 -17.10 21.82
C SER A 69 -27.14 -17.56 21.82
N ASP A 70 -26.87 -18.73 21.26
CA ASP A 70 -25.49 -19.17 21.02
C ASP A 70 -24.90 -18.58 19.72
N LEU A 71 -25.17 -17.30 19.42
CA LEU A 71 -24.65 -16.62 18.23
C LEU A 71 -23.52 -15.64 18.57
N LEU A 72 -23.73 -14.78 19.57
CA LEU A 72 -22.72 -13.79 19.94
C LEU A 72 -21.73 -14.42 20.92
N ILE A 73 -20.44 -14.37 20.59
CA ILE A 73 -19.37 -14.82 21.49
C ILE A 73 -18.58 -13.62 21.96
N THR A 74 -18.44 -13.47 23.28
CA THR A 74 -17.64 -12.39 23.88
C THR A 74 -16.53 -12.96 24.77
N ILE A 75 -15.61 -12.10 25.16
CA ILE A 75 -14.60 -12.35 26.20
C ILE A 75 -14.64 -11.19 27.20
N PRO A 76 -14.13 -11.36 28.43
CA PRO A 76 -14.03 -10.29 29.39
C PRO A 76 -13.19 -9.11 28.84
N PRO A 77 -13.59 -7.85 29.09
CA PRO A 77 -14.73 -7.44 29.89
C PRO A 77 -16.05 -7.57 29.12
N ASN A 78 -17.04 -8.20 29.74
CA ASN A 78 -18.41 -8.32 29.25
C ASN A 78 -19.39 -8.29 30.44
N ASP A 79 -20.67 -8.54 30.18
CA ASP A 79 -21.71 -8.48 31.22
C ASP A 79 -21.55 -9.54 32.33
N GLU A 80 -20.92 -10.68 32.02
CA GLU A 80 -20.70 -11.78 32.97
C GLU A 80 -19.41 -11.60 33.80
N ASP A 81 -18.36 -11.07 33.18
CA ASP A 81 -17.06 -10.84 33.81
C ASP A 81 -16.49 -9.50 33.33
N THR A 82 -16.53 -8.51 34.22
CA THR A 82 -16.06 -7.15 33.95
C THR A 82 -14.54 -7.00 34.02
N ASN A 83 -13.80 -8.05 34.40
CA ASN A 83 -12.36 -7.96 34.56
C ASN A 83 -11.65 -8.14 33.20
N TYR A 84 -11.18 -7.02 32.67
CA TYR A 84 -10.40 -6.97 31.43
C TYR A 84 -9.21 -7.95 31.40
N ASN A 85 -8.55 -8.21 32.53
CA ASN A 85 -7.39 -9.12 32.60
C ASN A 85 -7.76 -10.61 32.48
N HIS A 86 -9.04 -10.96 32.43
CA HIS A 86 -9.49 -12.34 32.26
C HIS A 86 -9.70 -12.74 30.80
N GLY A 87 -9.90 -11.78 29.89
CA GLY A 87 -10.11 -11.98 28.44
C GLY A 87 -9.19 -11.12 27.58
N GLN A 88 -9.67 -9.97 27.13
CA GLN A 88 -8.96 -9.07 26.20
C GLN A 88 -7.57 -8.68 26.69
N GLY A 89 -7.38 -8.41 27.99
CA GLY A 89 -6.07 -8.10 28.55
C GLY A 89 -5.04 -9.23 28.41
N LYS A 90 -5.49 -10.49 28.34
CA LYS A 90 -4.60 -11.62 28.03
C LYS A 90 -4.20 -11.65 26.55
N ILE A 91 -5.11 -11.30 25.65
CA ILE A 91 -4.79 -11.16 24.22
C ILE A 91 -3.74 -10.06 24.05
N ASP A 92 -4.00 -8.90 24.64
CA ASP A 92 -3.11 -7.73 24.52
C ASP A 92 -1.71 -8.03 25.10
N ALA A 93 -1.63 -8.75 26.23
CA ALA A 93 -0.36 -9.20 26.80
C ALA A 93 0.41 -10.18 25.89
N LEU A 94 -0.29 -11.12 25.23
CA LEU A 94 0.32 -12.05 24.28
C LEU A 94 0.82 -11.33 23.03
N LEU A 95 0.03 -10.40 22.48
CA LEU A 95 0.44 -9.59 21.33
C LEU A 95 1.65 -8.71 21.67
N GLN A 96 1.67 -8.08 22.84
CA GLN A 96 2.82 -7.30 23.29
C GLN A 96 4.09 -8.15 23.41
N THR A 97 3.95 -9.43 23.80
CA THR A 97 5.09 -10.33 23.98
C THR A 97 5.61 -10.90 22.66
N PHE A 98 4.71 -11.30 21.76
CA PHE A 98 5.08 -12.11 20.60
C PHE A 98 4.89 -11.39 19.25
N MET A 99 3.99 -10.41 19.17
CA MET A 99 3.50 -9.83 17.91
C MET A 99 3.16 -8.34 18.05
N THR A 100 4.13 -7.50 18.38
CA THR A 100 3.91 -6.06 18.66
C THR A 100 3.35 -5.26 17.47
N ASN A 101 3.45 -5.79 16.26
CA ASN A 101 2.92 -5.19 15.02
C ASN A 101 1.72 -5.99 14.47
N CYS A 102 0.89 -6.56 15.36
CA CYS A 102 -0.36 -7.20 14.96
C CYS A 102 -1.40 -6.13 14.58
N HIS A 103 -2.05 -6.30 13.43
CA HIS A 103 -3.07 -5.37 12.93
C HIS A 103 -4.48 -5.97 12.92
N LEU A 104 -4.60 -7.30 12.95
CA LEU A 104 -5.85 -8.04 13.02
C LEU A 104 -5.66 -9.21 14.00
N PRO A 105 -5.99 -9.03 15.28
CA PRO A 105 -6.07 -10.13 16.23
C PRO A 105 -7.29 -11.00 15.90
N ILE A 106 -7.10 -12.32 15.85
CA ILE A 106 -8.18 -13.30 15.64
C ILE A 106 -8.16 -14.28 16.82
N LEU A 107 -9.28 -14.42 17.50
CA LEU A 107 -9.49 -15.43 18.53
C LEU A 107 -10.36 -16.56 17.99
N LEU A 108 -9.78 -17.76 17.89
CA LEU A 108 -10.53 -18.97 17.55
C LEU A 108 -11.05 -19.66 18.81
N VAL A 109 -12.37 -19.81 18.87
CA VAL A 109 -13.06 -20.51 19.95
C VAL A 109 -13.30 -21.96 19.53
N ASN A 110 -12.72 -22.90 20.27
CA ASN A 110 -12.82 -24.35 20.01
C ASN A 110 -14.21 -24.88 20.35
N ASP A 111 -15.22 -24.46 19.59
CA ASP A 111 -16.59 -24.91 19.70
C ASP A 111 -17.20 -25.02 18.29
N THR A 112 -18.11 -25.97 18.10
CA THR A 112 -18.78 -26.19 16.82
C THR A 112 -20.08 -25.40 16.69
N VAL A 113 -20.56 -24.79 17.78
CA VAL A 113 -21.75 -23.94 17.74
C VAL A 113 -21.39 -22.64 17.02
N TYR A 114 -22.21 -22.27 16.03
CA TYR A 114 -21.97 -21.13 15.16
C TYR A 114 -22.04 -19.81 15.92
N GLY A 115 -20.96 -19.01 15.92
CA GLY A 115 -20.98 -17.70 16.55
C GLY A 115 -19.66 -16.94 16.46
N GLY A 116 -19.71 -15.66 16.85
CA GLY A 116 -18.56 -14.76 16.86
C GLY A 116 -18.92 -13.34 17.31
N SER A 117 -17.93 -12.45 17.22
CA SER A 117 -18.07 -11.01 17.38
C SER A 117 -16.79 -10.30 16.96
N ASP A 118 -16.83 -8.97 16.89
CA ASP A 118 -15.71 -8.09 16.60
C ASP A 118 -14.82 -7.77 17.82
N GLY A 119 -15.22 -8.26 19.01
CA GLY A 119 -14.55 -7.95 20.27
C GLY A 119 -14.49 -6.45 20.55
N PHE A 120 -15.54 -5.70 20.17
CA PHE A 120 -15.59 -4.23 20.25
C PHE A 120 -14.48 -3.57 19.41
N ASP A 121 -14.45 -3.89 18.12
CA ASP A 121 -13.43 -3.48 17.13
C ASP A 121 -11.97 -3.88 17.43
N LYS A 122 -11.72 -4.72 18.45
CA LYS A 122 -10.34 -5.07 18.87
C LYS A 122 -9.86 -6.43 18.41
N THR A 123 -10.75 -7.41 18.30
CA THR A 123 -10.35 -8.80 18.06
C THR A 123 -11.49 -9.53 17.39
N ALA A 124 -11.25 -10.06 16.19
CA ALA A 124 -12.24 -10.88 15.51
C ALA A 124 -12.34 -12.24 16.21
N ILE A 125 -13.47 -12.50 16.85
CA ILE A 125 -13.77 -13.73 17.59
C ILE A 125 -14.66 -14.61 16.72
N THR A 126 -14.30 -15.87 16.55
CA THR A 126 -15.13 -16.82 15.81
C THR A 126 -14.99 -18.24 16.34
N ALA A 127 -16.09 -19.00 16.29
CA ALA A 127 -16.11 -20.43 16.56
C ALA A 127 -15.63 -21.26 15.36
N LEU A 128 -15.71 -22.60 15.45
CA LEU A 128 -15.35 -23.55 14.39
C LEU A 128 -16.56 -24.17 13.67
N GLY A 129 -17.77 -23.68 13.94
CA GLY A 129 -19.00 -24.20 13.34
C GLY A 129 -19.05 -24.06 11.81
N ASN A 130 -19.99 -24.74 11.16
CA ASN A 130 -20.26 -24.53 9.73
C ASN A 130 -20.53 -23.04 9.46
N SER A 131 -19.97 -22.49 8.38
CA SER A 131 -20.00 -21.05 8.06
C SER A 131 -19.23 -20.13 9.02
N SER A 132 -18.46 -20.62 9.99
CA SER A 132 -17.68 -19.75 10.88
C SER A 132 -16.69 -18.83 10.16
N PHE A 133 -16.20 -19.22 8.98
CA PHE A 133 -15.33 -18.38 8.18
C PHE A 133 -16.05 -17.21 7.49
N GLU A 134 -17.37 -17.29 7.31
CA GLU A 134 -18.20 -16.17 6.86
C GLU A 134 -18.31 -15.13 7.99
N ILE A 135 -18.51 -15.57 9.24
CA ILE A 135 -18.39 -14.71 10.43
C ILE A 135 -17.02 -14.07 10.48
N LEU A 136 -15.94 -14.86 10.41
CA LEU A 136 -14.59 -14.31 10.48
C LEU A 136 -14.34 -13.20 9.44
N THR A 137 -14.88 -13.39 8.23
CA THR A 137 -14.81 -12.39 7.17
C THR A 137 -15.55 -11.12 7.59
N HIS A 138 -16.77 -11.24 8.11
CA HIS A 138 -17.56 -10.15 8.66
C HIS A 138 -16.84 -9.41 9.80
N GLU A 139 -16.40 -10.12 10.84
CA GLU A 139 -15.72 -9.53 12.00
C GLU A 139 -14.39 -8.85 11.61
N THR A 140 -13.71 -9.36 10.58
CA THR A 140 -12.53 -8.69 10.04
C THR A 140 -12.87 -7.32 9.46
N GLY A 141 -14.08 -7.14 8.91
CA GLY A 141 -14.59 -5.87 8.41
C GLY A 141 -14.62 -4.80 9.50
N HIS A 142 -15.15 -5.14 10.68
CA HIS A 142 -15.15 -4.28 11.86
C HIS A 142 -13.71 -3.93 12.29
N VAL A 143 -12.89 -4.96 12.58
CA VAL A 143 -11.57 -4.76 13.21
C VAL A 143 -10.55 -4.06 12.28
N LEU A 144 -10.55 -4.37 10.97
CA LEU A 144 -9.57 -3.76 10.06
C LEU A 144 -10.01 -2.40 9.52
N ALA A 145 -11.29 -2.24 9.21
CA ALA A 145 -11.78 -1.10 8.42
C ALA A 145 -12.88 -0.30 9.12
N ASN A 146 -13.22 -0.62 10.38
CA ASN A 146 -14.26 0.04 11.16
C ASN A 146 -15.59 0.08 10.41
N LEU A 147 -15.92 -1.00 9.68
CA LEU A 147 -17.19 -1.12 8.99
C LEU A 147 -18.32 -1.25 10.01
N GLY A 148 -19.47 -0.66 9.72
CA GLY A 148 -20.70 -0.83 10.49
C GLY A 148 -21.53 -1.99 9.96
N ASP A 149 -22.39 -2.52 10.81
CA ASP A 149 -23.36 -3.54 10.42
C ASP A 149 -24.41 -2.97 9.44
N GLU A 150 -24.64 -3.68 8.35
CA GLU A 150 -25.59 -3.29 7.31
C GLU A 150 -26.99 -3.91 7.50
N TYR A 151 -27.17 -4.76 8.52
CA TYR A 151 -28.46 -5.34 8.87
C TYR A 151 -29.24 -4.46 9.87
N THR A 152 -30.50 -4.82 10.09
CA THR A 152 -31.47 -4.02 10.86
C THR A 152 -31.97 -4.71 12.13
N TYR A 153 -31.26 -5.74 12.60
CA TYR A 153 -31.56 -6.42 13.87
C TYR A 153 -31.34 -5.43 15.01
N ALA A 154 -32.41 -5.06 15.72
CA ALA A 154 -32.34 -4.01 16.72
C ALA A 154 -31.35 -4.36 17.84
N TYR A 155 -30.45 -3.42 18.14
CA TYR A 155 -29.50 -3.51 19.24
C TYR A 155 -29.59 -2.26 20.13
N PRO A 156 -30.53 -2.24 21.10
CA PRO A 156 -30.83 -1.05 21.89
C PRO A 156 -29.61 -0.53 22.65
N GLY A 157 -29.34 0.77 22.52
CA GLY A 157 -28.21 1.42 23.21
C GLY A 157 -26.89 1.35 22.46
N PHE A 158 -26.86 0.74 21.27
CA PHE A 158 -25.68 0.81 20.41
C PHE A 158 -25.39 2.27 20.01
N PRO A 159 -24.12 2.71 19.99
CA PRO A 159 -23.78 4.09 19.63
C PRO A 159 -24.23 4.46 18.21
N GLU A 160 -24.88 5.61 18.06
CA GLU A 160 -25.22 6.20 16.76
C GLU A 160 -23.99 6.88 16.13
N THR A 161 -22.94 6.09 15.85
CA THR A 161 -21.73 6.53 15.16
C THR A 161 -21.81 6.14 13.70
N GLU A 162 -21.24 6.97 12.84
CA GLU A 162 -21.35 6.84 11.41
C GLU A 162 -20.08 6.19 10.82
N GLU A 163 -20.17 4.96 10.32
CA GLU A 163 -19.04 4.16 9.79
C GLU A 163 -18.82 4.34 8.27
N PRO A 164 -17.73 3.85 7.65
CA PRO A 164 -17.47 4.05 6.22
C PRO A 164 -18.62 3.59 5.30
N ASN A 165 -19.37 2.56 5.68
CA ASN A 165 -20.46 1.94 4.92
C ASN A 165 -21.88 2.19 5.50
N THR A 166 -22.02 3.01 6.54
CA THR A 166 -23.34 3.35 7.13
C THR A 166 -23.44 4.87 7.30
N THR A 167 -24.63 5.43 7.09
CA THR A 167 -24.85 6.87 7.27
C THR A 167 -26.30 7.21 7.57
N THR A 168 -26.53 8.31 8.27
CA THR A 168 -27.85 8.96 8.40
C THR A 168 -28.03 10.07 7.35
N ASN A 169 -26.95 10.46 6.69
CA ASN A 169 -26.92 11.57 5.76
C ASN A 169 -27.54 11.19 4.40
N THR A 170 -28.57 11.94 3.99
CA THR A 170 -29.27 11.77 2.72
C THR A 170 -28.90 12.80 1.66
N ASN A 171 -28.03 13.76 1.97
CA ASN A 171 -27.58 14.76 0.99
C ASN A 171 -26.58 14.14 0.00
N PRO A 172 -26.91 14.04 -1.30
CA PRO A 172 -26.07 13.35 -2.29
C PRO A 172 -24.63 13.86 -2.38
N ASN A 173 -24.38 15.12 -2.01
CA ASN A 173 -23.06 15.73 -2.09
C ASN A 173 -22.13 15.39 -0.92
N SER A 174 -22.68 14.88 0.19
CA SER A 174 -21.94 14.56 1.42
C SER A 174 -22.10 13.11 1.86
N ILE A 175 -22.77 12.25 1.08
CA ILE A 175 -22.70 10.80 1.28
C ILE A 175 -21.25 10.35 1.09
N LYS A 176 -20.75 9.54 2.05
CA LYS A 176 -19.35 9.10 2.12
C LYS A 176 -18.88 8.40 0.85
N TRP A 177 -19.72 7.54 0.28
CA TRP A 177 -19.45 6.78 -0.93
C TRP A 177 -20.07 7.37 -2.20
N LYS A 178 -20.29 8.69 -2.26
CA LYS A 178 -20.88 9.36 -3.45
C LYS A 178 -20.13 9.08 -4.76
N SER A 179 -18.83 8.80 -4.73
CA SER A 179 -18.01 8.42 -5.89
C SER A 179 -18.41 7.06 -6.49
N TRP A 180 -19.11 6.24 -5.72
CA TRP A 180 -19.61 4.93 -6.13
C TRP A 180 -21.06 4.98 -6.62
N ILE A 181 -21.87 5.92 -6.13
CA ILE A 181 -23.29 6.02 -6.46
C ILE A 181 -23.46 6.32 -7.95
N SER A 182 -24.13 5.41 -8.66
CA SER A 182 -24.42 5.53 -10.09
C SER A 182 -25.90 5.81 -10.41
N THR A 183 -26.77 5.76 -9.40
CA THR A 183 -28.22 5.99 -9.53
C THR A 183 -28.60 7.42 -9.14
N THR A 184 -29.68 7.95 -9.72
CA THR A 184 -30.26 9.24 -9.33
C THR A 184 -31.29 9.12 -8.20
N ASN A 185 -31.69 7.89 -7.83
CA ASN A 185 -32.69 7.65 -6.79
C ASN A 185 -32.01 7.63 -5.41
N ILE A 186 -32.20 8.70 -4.64
CA ILE A 186 -31.65 8.88 -3.28
C ILE A 186 -32.79 9.32 -2.34
N PRO A 187 -33.22 8.48 -1.38
CA PRO A 187 -32.81 7.10 -1.15
C PRO A 187 -33.11 6.15 -2.33
N THR A 188 -32.32 5.09 -2.46
CA THR A 188 -32.45 4.10 -3.53
C THR A 188 -33.49 3.04 -3.12
N PRO A 189 -34.53 2.78 -3.93
CA PRO A 189 -35.52 1.74 -3.64
C PRO A 189 -34.89 0.34 -3.57
N PRO A 190 -35.26 -0.50 -2.58
CA PRO A 190 -34.70 -1.85 -2.44
C PRO A 190 -35.40 -2.86 -3.37
N THR A 191 -35.35 -2.61 -4.68
CA THR A 191 -35.97 -3.46 -5.71
C THR A 191 -34.91 -4.26 -6.48
N ALA A 192 -35.34 -5.29 -7.20
CA ALA A 192 -34.44 -6.10 -8.03
C ALA A 192 -33.68 -5.27 -9.09
N GLU A 193 -34.28 -4.17 -9.57
CA GLU A 193 -33.65 -3.21 -10.49
C GLU A 193 -32.35 -2.63 -9.93
N PHE A 194 -32.28 -2.40 -8.62
CA PHE A 194 -31.14 -1.80 -7.94
C PHE A 194 -30.23 -2.82 -7.24
N SER A 195 -30.45 -4.12 -7.44
CA SER A 195 -29.74 -5.18 -6.72
C SER A 195 -28.22 -5.22 -6.93
N THR A 196 -27.72 -4.69 -8.05
CA THR A 196 -26.28 -4.68 -8.38
C THR A 196 -25.64 -3.30 -8.30
N VAL A 197 -26.42 -2.23 -8.14
CA VAL A 197 -25.89 -0.86 -8.12
C VAL A 197 -25.41 -0.47 -6.72
N VAL A 198 -24.48 0.48 -6.65
CA VAL A 198 -24.21 1.19 -5.40
C VAL A 198 -25.20 2.35 -5.30
N GLY A 199 -25.89 2.45 -4.17
CA GLY A 199 -26.93 3.43 -3.91
C GLY A 199 -26.93 3.90 -2.45
N LEU A 200 -28.06 4.42 -2.00
CA LEU A 200 -28.31 4.79 -0.60
C LEU A 200 -29.58 4.05 -0.13
N PHE A 201 -29.42 2.79 0.30
CA PHE A 201 -30.55 1.93 0.66
C PHE A 201 -30.89 2.07 2.14
N GLU A 202 -32.16 2.32 2.46
CA GLU A 202 -32.61 2.45 3.85
C GLU A 202 -32.54 1.10 4.60
N GLY A 203 -32.17 1.18 5.88
CA GLY A 203 -31.91 0.05 6.76
C GLY A 203 -30.42 -0.21 6.90
N ALA A 204 -29.86 0.04 8.07
CA ALA A 204 -28.49 -0.29 8.43
C ALA A 204 -28.33 -0.04 9.92
N HIS A 205 -27.18 -0.38 10.48
CA HIS A 205 -26.79 0.03 11.81
C HIS A 205 -27.82 -0.34 12.88
N TYR A 206 -28.43 -1.53 12.76
CA TYR A 206 -29.47 -2.01 13.68
C TYR A 206 -30.80 -1.23 13.61
N HIS A 207 -30.97 -0.33 12.63
CA HIS A 207 -32.19 0.44 12.41
C HIS A 207 -32.87 0.09 11.09
N SER A 208 -34.19 -0.06 11.11
CA SER A 208 -34.97 -0.23 9.87
C SER A 208 -35.16 1.07 9.09
N ASN A 209 -34.98 2.23 9.74
CA ASN A 209 -35.26 3.56 9.19
C ASN A 209 -34.23 4.58 9.62
N GLY A 210 -34.02 5.60 8.79
CA GLY A 210 -33.13 6.73 9.10
C GLY A 210 -31.63 6.45 8.98
N TRP A 211 -31.25 5.18 8.80
CA TRP A 211 -29.88 4.74 8.49
C TRP A 211 -29.84 4.09 7.12
N TYR A 212 -28.70 4.22 6.44
CA TYR A 212 -28.53 3.82 5.07
C TYR A 212 -27.23 3.06 4.82
N ARG A 213 -27.27 2.09 3.91
CA ARG A 213 -26.15 1.26 3.44
C ARG A 213 -25.92 1.38 1.93
N PRO A 214 -24.72 1.04 1.42
CA PRO A 214 -24.34 1.22 0.02
C PRO A 214 -24.96 0.21 -0.95
N LYS A 215 -25.25 -1.02 -0.50
CA LYS A 215 -25.80 -2.10 -1.34
C LYS A 215 -26.86 -2.92 -0.62
N LEU A 216 -27.69 -3.63 -1.39
CA LEU A 216 -28.68 -4.54 -0.83
C LEU A 216 -28.05 -5.78 -0.17
N ASN A 217 -26.93 -6.27 -0.72
CA ASN A 217 -26.19 -7.41 -0.20
C ASN A 217 -24.71 -7.04 -0.01
N CYS A 218 -24.17 -7.40 1.15
CA CYS A 218 -22.79 -7.18 1.58
C CYS A 218 -22.49 -8.17 2.70
N ALA A 219 -21.23 -8.59 2.86
CA ALA A 219 -20.78 -9.37 4.03
C ALA A 219 -21.19 -8.73 5.37
N MET A 220 -21.26 -7.40 5.44
CA MET A 220 -21.68 -6.65 6.63
C MET A 220 -23.20 -6.72 6.92
N GLY A 221 -24.02 -7.21 6.00
CA GLY A 221 -25.47 -7.36 6.18
C GLY A 221 -25.96 -8.81 6.03
N ASN A 222 -25.20 -9.62 5.29
CA ASN A 222 -25.46 -11.03 5.03
C ASN A 222 -24.13 -11.76 4.83
N PHE A 223 -23.75 -12.60 5.80
CA PHE A 223 -22.44 -13.25 5.87
C PHE A 223 -22.06 -14.06 4.62
N SER A 224 -23.03 -14.61 3.89
CA SER A 224 -22.76 -15.38 2.67
C SER A 224 -22.49 -14.52 1.43
N SER A 225 -22.56 -13.20 1.56
CA SER A 225 -22.30 -12.24 0.47
C SER A 225 -20.85 -11.75 0.53
N PRO A 226 -20.23 -11.40 -0.61
CA PRO A 226 -18.95 -10.70 -0.60
C PRO A 226 -19.12 -9.29 0.00
N PHE A 227 -18.00 -8.67 0.40
CA PHE A 227 -17.99 -7.24 0.68
C PHE A 227 -18.49 -6.45 -0.52
N CYS A 228 -19.34 -5.45 -0.27
CA CYS A 228 -19.77 -4.51 -1.29
C CYS A 228 -18.61 -3.58 -1.70
N ASP A 229 -18.75 -2.87 -2.82
CA ASP A 229 -17.67 -2.01 -3.36
C ASP A 229 -17.15 -0.98 -2.34
N VAL A 230 -18.05 -0.43 -1.51
CA VAL A 230 -17.72 0.57 -0.48
C VAL A 230 -16.98 -0.06 0.70
N CYS A 231 -17.39 -1.25 1.12
CA CYS A 231 -16.67 -2.00 2.14
C CYS A 231 -15.29 -2.44 1.65
N SER A 232 -15.20 -2.89 0.39
CA SER A 232 -13.93 -3.23 -0.25
C SER A 232 -12.99 -2.02 -0.33
N GLU A 233 -13.49 -0.84 -0.70
CA GLU A 233 -12.71 0.40 -0.69
C GLU A 233 -12.15 0.70 0.70
N ALA A 234 -12.98 0.66 1.74
CA ALA A 234 -12.57 0.92 3.11
C ALA A 234 -11.51 -0.10 3.59
N LEU A 235 -11.67 -1.38 3.27
CA LEU A 235 -10.68 -2.42 3.57
C LEU A 235 -9.34 -2.19 2.86
N VAL A 236 -9.37 -1.89 1.56
CA VAL A 236 -8.12 -1.61 0.81
C VAL A 236 -7.41 -0.39 1.39
N LEU A 237 -8.15 0.70 1.66
CA LEU A 237 -7.58 1.89 2.30
C LEU A 237 -7.00 1.56 3.67
N SER A 238 -7.65 0.68 4.45
CA SER A 238 -7.15 0.27 5.76
C SER A 238 -5.87 -0.57 5.67
N PHE A 239 -5.69 -1.36 4.62
CA PHE A 239 -4.42 -2.06 4.36
C PHE A 239 -3.30 -1.03 4.14
N TYR A 240 -3.51 -0.05 3.26
CA TYR A 240 -2.53 0.99 2.93
C TYR A 240 -2.26 2.00 4.06
N GLN A 241 -3.12 2.07 5.08
CA GLN A 241 -2.79 2.81 6.32
C GLN A 241 -1.69 2.12 7.14
N ARG A 242 -1.53 0.80 6.99
CA ARG A 242 -0.66 -0.04 7.83
C ARG A 242 0.61 -0.50 7.11
N LEU A 243 0.61 -0.50 5.78
CA LEU A 243 1.76 -0.90 4.97
C LEU A 243 1.99 0.03 3.78
N ARG A 244 3.11 -0.18 3.10
CA ARG A 244 3.45 0.53 1.86
C ARG A 244 3.82 -0.47 0.76
N PRO A 245 3.54 -0.15 -0.53
CA PRO A 245 3.71 -1.10 -1.64
C PRO A 245 5.18 -1.39 -2.00
N VAL A 246 6.14 -0.56 -1.56
CA VAL A 246 7.58 -0.82 -1.70
C VAL A 246 8.14 -1.43 -0.41
N ASP A 247 8.44 -2.72 -0.44
CA ASP A 247 9.02 -3.50 0.67
C ASP A 247 10.50 -3.18 0.88
N GLY A 248 11.21 -2.85 -0.20
CA GLY A 248 12.63 -2.55 -0.15
C GLY A 248 13.10 -1.77 -1.37
N PHE A 249 14.21 -1.05 -1.22
CA PHE A 249 14.78 -0.26 -2.31
C PHE A 249 16.31 -0.19 -2.22
N VAL A 250 16.94 -0.03 -3.37
CA VAL A 250 18.39 0.15 -3.53
C VAL A 250 18.62 1.40 -4.39
N PRO A 251 19.61 2.25 -4.07
CA PRO A 251 20.49 2.21 -2.90
C PRO A 251 19.75 2.48 -1.58
N ALA A 252 20.17 1.83 -0.48
CA ALA A 252 19.59 2.08 0.84
C ALA A 252 19.91 3.49 1.37
N SER A 253 21.09 4.03 1.03
CA SER A 253 21.40 5.44 1.31
C SER A 253 20.62 6.34 0.38
N THR A 254 19.86 7.28 0.94
CA THR A 254 19.13 8.31 0.18
C THR A 254 19.97 9.55 -0.15
N ASN A 255 21.22 9.62 0.31
CA ASN A 255 22.17 10.67 -0.08
C ASN A 255 23.36 10.05 -0.82
N LEU A 256 23.53 10.43 -2.08
CA LEU A 256 24.48 9.83 -3.01
C LEU A 256 25.39 10.90 -3.61
N SER A 257 26.62 10.52 -3.96
CA SER A 257 27.59 11.40 -4.62
C SER A 257 28.18 10.71 -5.84
N MET A 258 28.19 11.40 -6.98
CA MET A 258 28.63 10.85 -8.26
C MET A 258 29.75 11.73 -8.84
N THR A 259 30.94 11.16 -9.00
CA THR A 259 32.15 11.85 -9.49
C THR A 259 32.68 11.31 -10.81
N ASN A 260 32.01 10.31 -11.37
CA ASN A 260 32.33 9.66 -12.64
C ASN A 260 31.04 9.36 -13.44
N THR A 261 31.17 8.85 -14.65
CA THR A 261 30.05 8.59 -15.57
C THR A 261 29.48 7.18 -15.47
N GLN A 262 29.86 6.40 -14.46
CA GLN A 262 29.32 5.06 -14.29
C GLN A 262 27.84 5.17 -13.92
N ALA A 263 27.01 4.36 -14.59
CA ALA A 263 25.59 4.31 -14.29
C ALA A 263 25.36 3.90 -12.83
N LEU A 264 24.47 4.61 -12.16
CA LEU A 264 23.99 4.27 -10.84
C LEU A 264 22.66 3.52 -10.99
N ASN A 265 22.61 2.30 -10.47
CA ASN A 265 21.43 1.46 -10.55
C ASN A 265 20.57 1.62 -9.29
N PHE A 266 19.28 1.82 -9.52
CA PHE A 266 18.23 1.78 -8.53
C PHE A 266 17.35 0.56 -8.78
N SER A 267 16.81 -0.02 -7.71
CA SER A 267 15.87 -1.13 -7.82
C SER A 267 14.87 -1.12 -6.67
N LEU A 268 13.64 -1.54 -6.94
CA LEU A 268 12.57 -1.70 -5.96
C LEU A 268 12.22 -3.17 -5.77
N THR A 269 11.93 -3.54 -4.53
CA THR A 269 11.20 -4.76 -4.17
C THR A 269 9.77 -4.35 -3.89
N LEU A 270 8.85 -4.75 -4.77
CA LEU A 270 7.44 -4.39 -4.68
C LEU A 270 6.64 -5.52 -4.06
N LEU A 271 5.74 -5.19 -3.14
CA LEU A 271 4.66 -6.09 -2.72
C LEU A 271 3.61 -6.06 -3.82
N GLN A 272 3.74 -6.90 -4.85
CA GLN A 272 2.78 -6.93 -5.96
C GLN A 272 1.49 -7.65 -5.53
N PRO A 273 0.30 -7.01 -5.55
CA PRO A 273 -0.95 -7.74 -5.36
C PRO A 273 -1.19 -8.74 -6.50
N PRO A 274 -1.72 -9.95 -6.24
CA PRO A 274 -1.96 -10.96 -7.27
C PRO A 274 -2.92 -10.55 -8.40
N SER A 275 -3.89 -9.68 -8.14
CA SER A 275 -4.95 -9.33 -9.09
C SER A 275 -4.93 -7.87 -9.56
N ASN A 276 -4.07 -7.04 -8.98
CA ASN A 276 -3.88 -5.64 -9.40
C ASN A 276 -2.45 -5.44 -9.90
N HIS A 277 -2.18 -4.31 -10.55
CA HIS A 277 -0.84 -3.93 -11.02
C HIS A 277 -0.38 -2.64 -10.36
N LEU A 278 0.82 -2.68 -9.78
CA LEU A 278 1.47 -1.48 -9.27
C LEU A 278 2.14 -0.76 -10.44
N SER A 279 1.78 0.51 -10.67
CA SER A 279 2.48 1.35 -11.62
C SER A 279 3.72 1.95 -10.96
N VAL A 280 4.80 2.06 -11.74
CA VAL A 280 6.06 2.66 -11.31
C VAL A 280 6.38 3.78 -12.29
N GLN A 281 6.82 4.93 -11.79
CA GLN A 281 7.35 6.00 -12.62
C GLN A 281 8.53 6.67 -11.93
N TRP A 282 9.70 6.64 -12.56
CA TRP A 282 10.89 7.35 -12.09
C TRP A 282 10.89 8.81 -12.55
N LEU A 283 11.37 9.69 -11.69
CA LEU A 283 11.49 11.12 -11.93
C LEU A 283 12.91 11.60 -11.61
N THR A 284 13.37 12.57 -12.38
CA THR A 284 14.58 13.34 -12.08
C THR A 284 14.21 14.80 -11.94
N ASN A 285 14.56 15.40 -10.80
CA ASN A 285 14.22 16.78 -10.44
C ASN A 285 12.71 17.08 -10.59
N GLY A 286 11.87 16.12 -10.21
CA GLY A 286 10.40 16.24 -10.28
C GLY A 286 9.79 16.02 -11.65
N ILE A 287 10.59 15.69 -12.67
CA ILE A 287 10.12 15.45 -14.04
C ILE A 287 10.20 13.96 -14.36
N SER A 288 9.10 13.38 -14.85
CA SER A 288 9.05 11.98 -15.27
C SER A 288 10.08 11.66 -16.35
N VAL A 289 10.86 10.61 -16.13
CA VAL A 289 11.79 10.08 -17.14
C VAL A 289 11.00 9.17 -18.10
N PRO A 290 10.92 9.49 -19.41
CA PRO A 290 10.13 8.72 -20.36
C PRO A 290 10.53 7.24 -20.40
N GLY A 291 9.56 6.34 -20.29
CA GLY A 291 9.76 4.88 -20.34
C GLY A 291 10.42 4.27 -19.08
N ALA A 292 10.78 5.08 -18.07
CA ALA A 292 11.30 4.58 -16.81
C ALA A 292 10.15 4.15 -15.89
N THR A 293 9.49 3.04 -16.27
CA THR A 293 8.31 2.49 -15.58
C THR A 293 8.54 1.10 -14.98
N ASN A 294 9.79 0.65 -14.93
CA ASN A 294 10.17 -0.62 -14.32
C ASN A 294 10.61 -0.42 -12.87
N ALA A 295 10.58 -1.49 -12.07
CA ALA A 295 11.13 -1.49 -10.71
C ALA A 295 12.65 -1.19 -10.67
N ALA A 296 13.37 -1.43 -11.78
CA ALA A 296 14.78 -1.09 -11.94
C ALA A 296 14.96 0.17 -12.79
N PHE A 297 15.91 1.02 -12.41
CA PHE A 297 16.25 2.24 -13.12
C PHE A 297 17.76 2.49 -13.10
N ALA A 298 18.36 2.71 -14.27
CA ALA A 298 19.78 3.04 -14.39
C ALA A 298 19.92 4.54 -14.70
N LEU A 299 20.44 5.31 -13.74
CA LEU A 299 20.73 6.72 -13.89
C LEU A 299 22.12 6.91 -14.47
N LEU A 300 22.22 7.64 -15.58
CA LEU A 300 23.50 8.12 -16.09
C LEU A 300 23.82 9.48 -15.44
N PRO A 301 24.92 9.63 -14.70
CA PRO A 301 25.27 10.90 -14.02
C PRO A 301 25.26 12.12 -14.93
N GLN A 302 25.69 11.95 -16.19
CA GLN A 302 25.71 13.00 -17.21
C GLN A 302 24.33 13.49 -17.67
N SER A 303 23.24 12.80 -17.32
CA SER A 303 21.87 13.29 -17.61
C SER A 303 21.39 14.33 -16.60
N LEU A 304 22.18 14.61 -15.56
CA LEU A 304 21.88 15.58 -14.52
C LEU A 304 22.91 16.72 -14.53
N PRO A 305 22.51 17.96 -14.19
CA PRO A 305 23.47 19.04 -13.98
C PRO A 305 24.38 18.75 -12.77
N ASN A 306 25.60 19.30 -12.79
CA ASN A 306 26.45 19.32 -11.60
C ASN A 306 25.77 20.08 -10.45
N GLY A 307 25.97 19.59 -9.24
CA GLY A 307 25.33 20.08 -8.02
C GLY A 307 24.32 19.08 -7.47
N THR A 308 23.41 19.57 -6.63
CA THR A 308 22.39 18.76 -5.98
C THR A 308 21.21 18.51 -6.91
N ASN A 309 20.84 17.25 -7.07
CA ASN A 309 19.69 16.78 -7.83
C ASN A 309 18.84 15.84 -6.99
N HIS A 310 17.62 15.59 -7.46
CA HIS A 310 16.72 14.60 -6.86
C HIS A 310 16.36 13.53 -7.88
N VAL A 311 16.44 12.28 -7.46
CA VAL A 311 15.89 11.14 -8.18
C VAL A 311 14.77 10.60 -7.30
N SER A 312 13.58 10.45 -7.86
CA SER A 312 12.46 9.87 -7.12
C SER A 312 11.76 8.81 -7.94
N VAL A 313 10.98 7.99 -7.26
CA VAL A 313 10.09 7.03 -7.90
C VAL A 313 8.75 7.08 -7.20
N VAL A 314 7.70 7.12 -8.01
CA VAL A 314 6.31 7.04 -7.56
C VAL A 314 5.81 5.65 -7.89
N VAL A 315 5.34 4.95 -6.87
CA VAL A 315 4.66 3.66 -7.00
C VAL A 315 3.20 3.85 -6.61
N HIS A 316 2.28 3.42 -7.45
CA HIS A 316 0.84 3.59 -7.23
C HIS A 316 0.08 2.29 -7.52
N ASP A 317 -0.84 1.92 -6.65
CA ASP A 317 -1.80 0.85 -6.95
C ASP A 317 -2.97 1.39 -7.77
N ASN A 318 -3.18 0.82 -8.95
CA ASN A 318 -4.23 1.22 -9.89
C ASN A 318 -5.53 0.42 -9.69
N THR A 319 -5.69 -0.21 -8.52
CA THR A 319 -6.87 -1.02 -8.19
C THR A 319 -8.18 -0.25 -8.44
N PRO A 320 -9.16 -0.86 -9.12
CA PRO A 320 -10.46 -0.23 -9.33
C PRO A 320 -11.30 -0.19 -8.04
N LEU A 321 -10.83 -0.84 -6.96
CA LEU A 321 -11.53 -0.97 -5.69
C LEU A 321 -11.49 0.29 -4.84
N VAL A 322 -10.69 1.29 -5.22
CA VAL A 322 -10.62 2.58 -4.55
C VAL A 322 -10.87 3.68 -5.57
N ARG A 323 -11.99 4.37 -5.43
CA ARG A 323 -12.37 5.56 -6.22
C ARG A 323 -12.11 6.86 -5.47
N ASN A 324 -12.03 6.83 -4.14
CA ASN A 324 -11.82 8.01 -3.32
C ASN A 324 -10.66 7.82 -2.33
N ASP A 325 -9.48 8.34 -2.67
CA ASP A 325 -8.28 8.32 -1.83
C ASP A 325 -7.73 9.75 -1.62
N PRO A 326 -8.43 10.60 -0.83
CA PRO A 326 -8.03 11.98 -0.63
C PRO A 326 -6.70 12.12 0.13
N THR A 327 -6.28 11.09 0.85
CA THR A 327 -5.01 11.05 1.59
C THR A 327 -3.86 10.41 0.80
N ASN A 328 -4.11 10.00 -0.45
CA ASN A 328 -3.13 9.41 -1.36
C ASN A 328 -2.39 8.19 -0.75
N LEU A 329 -3.14 7.35 -0.02
CA LEU A 329 -2.65 6.13 0.64
C LEU A 329 -2.11 5.10 -0.36
N LEU A 330 -2.72 4.97 -1.54
CA LEU A 330 -2.34 4.00 -2.57
C LEU A 330 -1.04 4.38 -3.30
N THR A 331 -0.47 5.55 -2.99
CA THR A 331 0.76 6.05 -3.59
C THR A 331 1.90 6.10 -2.58
N GLN A 332 3.08 5.66 -3.00
CA GLN A 332 4.32 5.83 -2.25
C GLN A 332 5.38 6.49 -3.13
N THR A 333 6.04 7.51 -2.58
CA THR A 333 7.16 8.19 -3.24
C THR A 333 8.44 7.96 -2.45
N LEU A 334 9.47 7.43 -3.10
CA LEU A 334 10.83 7.37 -2.55
C LEU A 334 11.69 8.41 -3.25
N THR A 335 12.59 9.06 -2.52
CA THR A 335 13.46 10.12 -3.05
C THR A 335 14.90 9.96 -2.57
N TRP A 336 15.83 10.06 -3.51
CA TRP A 336 17.27 10.16 -3.29
C TRP A 336 17.73 11.56 -3.66
N THR A 337 18.57 12.15 -2.81
CA THR A 337 19.36 13.32 -3.11
C THR A 337 20.69 12.87 -3.71
N VAL A 338 21.01 13.37 -4.91
CA VAL A 338 22.17 12.95 -5.67
C VAL A 338 23.03 14.17 -6.00
N ASN A 339 24.23 14.25 -5.42
CA ASN A 339 25.19 15.29 -5.72
C ASN A 339 26.09 14.86 -6.89
N VAL A 340 26.05 15.60 -7.99
CA VAL A 340 26.81 15.32 -9.20
C VAL A 340 27.99 16.28 -9.30
N SER A 341 29.21 15.75 -9.42
CA SER A 341 30.43 16.54 -9.58
C SER A 341 31.28 15.92 -10.69
N LEU A 342 30.82 16.08 -11.94
CA LEU A 342 31.54 15.63 -13.12
C LEU A 342 32.47 16.73 -13.64
N PRO A 343 33.71 16.40 -14.04
CA PRO A 343 34.58 17.33 -14.73
C PRO A 343 33.91 17.86 -16.02
N GLN A 344 33.60 19.16 -16.08
CA GLN A 344 33.03 19.80 -17.28
C GLN A 344 34.04 19.84 -18.43
N LEU A 345 33.54 19.82 -19.68
CA LEU A 345 34.38 20.05 -20.84
C LEU A 345 34.98 21.46 -20.81
N ARG A 346 36.30 21.55 -20.84
CA ARG A 346 37.06 22.80 -20.84
C ARG A 346 38.09 22.78 -21.94
N LEU A 347 38.14 23.87 -22.72
CA LEU A 347 39.25 24.14 -23.63
C LEU A 347 40.31 24.94 -22.86
N ASP A 348 41.55 24.44 -22.85
CA ASP A 348 42.69 25.09 -22.23
C ASP A 348 43.96 24.96 -23.08
N SER A 349 45.07 25.49 -22.56
CA SER A 349 46.39 25.45 -23.23
C SER A 349 46.38 25.90 -24.70
N PRO A 350 45.77 27.03 -25.07
CA PRO A 350 45.79 27.52 -26.45
C PRO A 350 47.22 27.91 -26.85
N LEU A 351 47.68 27.44 -28.01
CA LEU A 351 49.02 27.72 -28.52
C LEU A 351 49.02 27.83 -30.04
N TRP A 352 49.72 28.84 -30.56
CA TRP A 352 50.05 28.92 -31.97
C TRP A 352 51.33 28.14 -32.27
N LEU A 353 51.27 27.28 -33.28
CA LEU A 353 52.41 26.50 -33.75
C LEU A 353 52.96 27.09 -35.06
N THR A 354 54.18 26.70 -35.41
CA THR A 354 54.79 27.03 -36.70
C THR A 354 53.92 26.57 -37.86
N GLY A 355 53.93 27.32 -38.97
CA GLY A 355 53.09 27.04 -40.14
C GLY A 355 51.62 27.42 -39.96
N GLY A 356 51.29 28.30 -39.00
CA GLY A 356 49.95 28.88 -38.89
C GLY A 356 48.88 27.94 -38.35
N LYS A 357 49.27 26.91 -37.60
CA LYS A 357 48.37 25.96 -36.94
C LYS A 357 48.05 26.46 -35.53
N PHE A 358 46.82 26.23 -35.08
CA PHE A 358 46.40 26.56 -33.72
C PHE A 358 46.01 25.29 -32.97
N VAL A 359 46.55 25.09 -31.78
CA VAL A 359 46.29 23.92 -30.95
C VAL A 359 45.68 24.34 -29.61
N PHE A 360 44.80 23.50 -29.08
CA PHE A 360 44.33 23.58 -27.71
C PHE A 360 44.06 22.18 -27.18
N ARG A 361 44.01 22.06 -25.86
CA ARG A 361 43.61 20.83 -25.18
C ARG A 361 42.15 20.95 -24.77
N VAL A 362 41.43 19.84 -24.89
CA VAL A 362 40.11 19.65 -24.29
C VAL A 362 40.29 18.73 -23.11
N THR A 363 39.78 19.13 -21.95
CA THR A 363 39.74 18.33 -20.72
C THR A 363 38.29 18.19 -20.27
N GLY A 364 37.97 17.17 -19.47
CA GLY A 364 36.64 17.00 -18.89
C GLY A 364 36.10 15.58 -19.07
N THR A 365 34.78 15.48 -19.21
CA THR A 365 34.05 14.21 -19.26
C THR A 365 33.17 14.14 -20.50
N ALA A 366 33.44 13.17 -21.36
CA ALA A 366 32.71 12.96 -22.61
C ALA A 366 32.66 11.46 -22.96
N PRO A 367 31.89 10.65 -22.21
CA PRO A 367 31.90 9.19 -22.32
C PRO A 367 31.35 8.69 -23.67
N GLN A 368 30.48 9.46 -24.32
CA GLN A 368 29.97 9.18 -25.67
C GLN A 368 30.80 9.89 -26.77
N GLY A 369 31.99 10.39 -26.43
CA GLY A 369 32.79 11.25 -27.29
C GLY A 369 32.34 12.71 -27.27
N LEU A 370 33.04 13.55 -28.02
CA LEU A 370 32.78 14.97 -28.19
C LEU A 370 32.94 15.41 -29.64
N ALA A 371 32.21 16.46 -30.02
CA ALA A 371 32.44 17.22 -31.23
C ALA A 371 33.16 18.53 -30.89
N ILE A 372 34.19 18.85 -31.65
CA ILE A 372 34.88 20.14 -31.61
C ILE A 372 34.31 20.98 -32.73
N LEU A 373 33.76 22.13 -32.41
CA LEU A 373 33.13 23.04 -33.36
C LEU A 373 33.89 24.35 -33.41
N SER A 374 33.77 25.02 -34.55
CA SER A 374 34.19 26.42 -34.67
C SER A 374 33.08 27.31 -35.21
N SER A 375 33.20 28.59 -34.88
CA SER A 375 32.31 29.65 -35.36
C SER A 375 33.09 30.93 -35.60
N THR A 376 32.64 31.77 -36.53
CA THR A 376 33.16 33.13 -36.74
C THR A 376 32.25 34.20 -36.15
N ASN A 377 31.02 33.86 -35.74
CA ASN A 377 29.96 34.80 -35.39
C ASN A 377 29.10 34.37 -34.18
N PHE A 378 29.44 33.25 -33.52
CA PHE A 378 28.69 32.59 -32.45
C PHE A 378 27.28 32.05 -32.79
N SER A 379 26.72 32.38 -33.95
CA SER A 379 25.40 31.91 -34.38
C SER A 379 25.48 30.61 -35.18
N THR A 380 26.44 30.51 -36.10
CA THR A 380 26.64 29.31 -36.92
C THR A 380 27.87 28.54 -36.44
N TRP A 381 27.69 27.27 -36.11
CA TRP A 381 28.75 26.38 -35.63
C TRP A 381 28.98 25.24 -36.62
N THR A 382 30.21 25.09 -37.06
CA THR A 382 30.63 24.01 -37.96
C THR A 382 31.44 22.98 -37.18
N SER A 383 31.08 21.70 -37.28
CA SER A 383 31.88 20.61 -36.70
C SER A 383 33.22 20.50 -37.42
N LEU A 384 34.31 20.48 -36.66
CA LEU A 384 35.68 20.31 -37.15
C LEU A 384 36.17 18.88 -36.99
N ALA A 385 35.82 18.23 -35.88
CA ALA A 385 36.21 16.86 -35.58
C ALA A 385 35.27 16.24 -34.55
N THR A 386 35.10 14.93 -34.62
CA THR A 386 34.52 14.11 -33.56
C THR A 386 35.64 13.24 -32.97
N THR A 387 35.80 13.26 -31.65
CA THR A 387 36.88 12.56 -30.95
C THR A 387 36.42 12.11 -29.57
N SER A 388 37.25 11.34 -28.88
CA SER A 388 37.03 10.90 -27.50
C SER A 388 38.16 11.38 -26.60
N LEU A 389 37.86 11.53 -25.31
CA LEU A 389 38.89 11.85 -24.31
C LEU A 389 39.63 10.57 -23.92
N VAL A 390 40.96 10.64 -23.84
CA VAL A 390 41.81 9.59 -23.28
C VAL A 390 42.29 10.08 -21.93
N SER A 391 41.96 9.35 -20.85
CA SER A 391 42.24 9.78 -19.47
C SER A 391 41.74 11.21 -19.17
N GLY A 392 40.55 11.55 -19.66
CA GLY A 392 39.91 12.85 -19.42
C GLY A 392 40.44 14.02 -20.26
N GLN A 393 41.30 13.77 -21.27
CA GLN A 393 41.82 14.82 -22.14
C GLN A 393 42.00 14.39 -23.61
N CYS A 394 41.97 15.35 -24.53
CA CYS A 394 42.44 15.19 -25.91
C CYS A 394 43.06 16.50 -26.42
N TRP A 395 44.00 16.43 -27.35
CA TRP A 395 44.55 17.59 -28.04
C TRP A 395 43.94 17.74 -29.43
N PHE A 396 43.58 18.97 -29.80
CA PHE A 396 43.07 19.27 -31.13
C PHE A 396 43.92 20.34 -31.82
N THR A 397 44.30 20.08 -33.06
CA THR A 397 45.08 21.01 -33.89
C THR A 397 44.24 21.46 -35.09
N ASN A 398 43.89 22.73 -35.14
CA ASN A 398 43.32 23.38 -36.31
C ASN A 398 44.45 23.76 -37.28
N THR A 399 44.59 22.99 -38.37
CA THR A 399 45.61 23.21 -39.39
C THR A 399 45.30 24.38 -40.33
N ALA A 400 44.05 24.83 -40.39
CA ALA A 400 43.59 25.92 -41.26
C ALA A 400 43.38 27.24 -40.49
N ALA A 401 44.03 27.41 -39.34
CA ALA A 401 43.81 28.57 -38.47
C ALA A 401 44.29 29.90 -39.09
N ALA A 402 45.37 29.87 -39.88
CA ALA A 402 45.92 31.06 -40.54
C ALA A 402 44.96 31.76 -41.52
N GLY A 403 44.06 31.02 -42.17
CA GLY A 403 43.09 31.58 -43.12
C GLY A 403 41.93 32.33 -42.47
N SER A 404 41.80 32.26 -41.14
CA SER A 404 40.70 32.89 -40.41
C SER A 404 41.09 33.12 -38.94
N PRO A 405 41.87 34.19 -38.66
CA PRO A 405 42.52 34.38 -37.36
C PRO A 405 41.55 34.74 -36.22
N LYS A 406 40.28 35.03 -36.53
CA LYS A 406 39.21 35.27 -35.54
C LYS A 406 38.17 34.15 -35.64
N LYS A 407 38.39 33.09 -34.87
CA LYS A 407 37.46 31.97 -34.71
C LYS A 407 37.26 31.66 -33.24
N PHE A 408 36.04 31.26 -32.91
CA PHE A 408 35.66 30.71 -31.63
C PHE A 408 35.64 29.20 -31.72
N PHE A 409 35.97 28.52 -30.62
CA PHE A 409 35.96 27.07 -30.51
C PHE A 409 35.13 26.65 -29.32
N ARG A 410 34.43 25.52 -29.44
CA ARG A 410 33.79 24.84 -28.31
C ARG A 410 33.89 23.34 -28.48
N ALA A 411 33.88 22.62 -27.36
CA ALA A 411 33.65 21.19 -27.34
C ALA A 411 32.24 20.95 -26.78
N GLN A 412 31.50 20.03 -27.38
CA GLN A 412 30.21 19.59 -26.89
C GLN A 412 30.15 18.07 -26.95
N THR A 413 29.52 17.44 -25.97
CA THR A 413 29.10 16.04 -26.12
C THR A 413 27.97 16.00 -27.16
N PRO A 414 27.89 14.97 -28.03
CA PRO A 414 26.70 14.74 -28.84
C PRO A 414 25.46 14.68 -27.94
N PRO A 415 24.30 15.18 -28.40
CA PRO A 415 23.03 15.06 -27.67
C PRO A 415 22.61 13.59 -27.48
#